data_AF-A0A938T896-F1
#
_entry.id   AF-A0A938T896-F1
#
_cell.length_a   1.000
_cell.length_b   1.000
_cell.length_c   1.000
_cell.angle_alpha   90.00
_cell.angle_beta   90.00
_cell.angle_gamma   90.00
#
_symmetry.space_group_name_H-M   'P 1'
#
loop_
_entity.id
_entity.type
_entity.pdbx_description
1 polymer ?
#
loop_
_entity_poly.entity_id
_entity_poly.type
_entity_poly.pdbx_seq_one_letter_code
_entity_poly.pdbx_strand_id
1 'polypeptide(L)'
;MNEPREFFLPRGVNLAYRPVMHKLIGSRYSEPPDEFWSRLYEKLAVPQSNIFPMVTPVDQETIRAYFNAGILVVHPERGLLRRWPPCFEVLCCDSVLKEMSVRDRRKQIFLHQAALTGAILTHLDRSEMMELPEVYNYPLFLHQQMPARLRPVSLDSLVTLRYDILFADPSWGEELRDSSQILQWFKQRFPAKR
;
A
#
# COMPACT_ATOMS: atom_id res chain seq x y z
N MET A 1 -2.13 -5.77 -20.37
CA MET A 1 -2.59 -4.89 -19.27
C MET A 1 -3.59 -3.90 -19.82
N ASN A 2 -4.60 -3.58 -19.03
CA ASN A 2 -5.63 -2.61 -19.40
C ASN A 2 -5.15 -1.17 -19.21
N GLU A 3 -5.83 -0.22 -19.86
CA GLU A 3 -5.53 1.22 -19.78
C GLU A 3 -5.83 1.78 -18.37
N PRO A 4 -4.93 2.59 -17.77
CA PRO A 4 -5.10 3.10 -16.42
C PRO A 4 -6.00 4.34 -16.34
N ARG A 5 -7.28 4.18 -16.66
CA ARG A 5 -8.24 5.31 -16.73
C ARG A 5 -8.43 6.03 -15.39
N GLU A 6 -8.35 5.30 -14.28
CA GLU A 6 -8.49 5.84 -12.93
C GLU A 6 -7.27 6.66 -12.48
N PHE A 7 -6.22 6.78 -13.32
CA PHE A 7 -5.15 7.77 -13.10
C PHE A 7 -5.59 9.19 -13.46
N PHE A 8 -6.65 9.35 -14.26
CA PHE A 8 -7.29 10.64 -14.49
C PHE A 8 -8.18 10.98 -13.29
N LEU A 9 -7.62 11.72 -12.34
CA LEU A 9 -8.33 12.08 -11.11
C LEU A 9 -9.53 12.99 -11.43
N PRO A 10 -10.74 12.65 -10.93
CA PRO A 10 -11.90 13.51 -11.00
C PRO A 10 -11.66 14.83 -10.27
N ARG A 11 -12.47 15.83 -10.62
CA ARG A 11 -12.42 17.14 -9.94
C ARG A 11 -12.63 16.96 -8.44
N GLY A 12 -11.74 17.56 -7.65
CA GLY A 12 -11.78 17.51 -6.18
C GLY A 12 -11.03 16.32 -5.57
N VAL A 13 -10.64 15.32 -6.37
CA VAL A 13 -9.77 14.23 -5.91
C VAL A 13 -8.31 14.63 -6.07
N ASN A 14 -7.55 14.60 -4.98
CA ASN A 14 -6.14 14.96 -4.93
C ASN A 14 -5.21 13.77 -4.70
N LEU A 15 -5.79 12.60 -4.38
CA LEU A 15 -5.07 11.35 -4.19
C LEU A 15 -5.94 10.17 -4.65
N ALA A 16 -5.42 9.32 -5.53
CA ALA A 16 -5.91 7.94 -5.66
C ALA A 16 -4.88 6.94 -5.11
N TYR A 17 -5.36 5.93 -4.38
CA TYR A 17 -4.52 5.05 -3.56
C TYR A 17 -5.02 3.60 -3.53
N ARG A 18 -4.19 2.69 -3.02
CA ARG A 18 -4.63 1.38 -2.51
C ARG A 18 -4.21 1.21 -1.05
N PRO A 19 -4.99 0.52 -0.21
CA PRO A 19 -4.55 0.14 1.14
C PRO A 19 -3.32 -0.76 1.09
N VAL A 20 -2.61 -0.86 2.20
CA VAL A 20 -1.59 -1.91 2.38
C VAL A 20 -2.19 -3.31 2.21
N MET A 21 -1.40 -4.24 1.68
CA MET A 21 -1.90 -5.57 1.29
C MET A 21 -2.32 -6.42 2.48
N HIS A 22 -1.56 -6.35 3.55
CA HIS A 22 -1.82 -6.98 4.84
C HIS A 22 -1.86 -5.91 5.93
N LYS A 23 -2.44 -6.21 7.08
CA LYS A 23 -2.36 -5.33 8.25
C LYS A 23 -0.91 -5.00 8.59
N LEU A 24 -0.04 -6.01 8.74
CA LEU A 24 1.36 -5.84 9.17
C LEU A 24 1.48 -5.00 10.46
N ILE A 25 2.06 -3.79 10.34
CA ILE A 25 2.18 -2.83 11.45
C ILE A 25 0.95 -1.94 11.59
N GLY A 26 -0.04 -2.07 10.72
CA GLY A 26 -1.29 -1.31 10.71
C GLY A 26 -2.12 -1.56 11.98
N SER A 27 -2.89 -0.55 12.36
CA SER A 27 -3.74 -0.57 13.55
C SER A 27 -5.17 -0.97 13.20
N ARG A 28 -5.77 -1.91 13.94
CA ARG A 28 -7.18 -2.32 13.75
C ARG A 28 -8.14 -1.20 14.05
N TYR A 29 -9.20 -1.04 13.25
CA TYR A 29 -10.15 0.05 13.47
C TYR A 29 -11.07 -0.15 14.69
N SER A 30 -11.37 -1.41 15.04
CA SER A 30 -12.27 -1.78 16.14
C SER A 30 -11.70 -1.59 17.55
N GLU A 31 -10.38 -1.39 17.66
CA GLU A 31 -9.64 -1.20 18.90
C GLU A 31 -9.04 0.21 18.90
N PRO A 32 -8.72 0.83 20.05
CA PRO A 32 -7.92 2.07 20.08
C PRO A 32 -6.60 1.94 19.29
N PRO A 33 -6.04 3.03 18.76
CA PRO A 33 -4.74 2.96 18.11
C PRO A 33 -3.69 2.44 19.11
N ASP A 34 -2.80 1.57 18.64
CA ASP A 34 -1.69 1.10 19.47
C ASP A 34 -0.72 2.25 19.78
N GLU A 35 0.27 1.99 20.63
CA GLU A 35 1.25 3.01 21.04
C GLU A 35 2.01 3.60 19.85
N PHE A 36 2.32 2.79 18.83
CA PHE A 36 3.05 3.23 17.64
C PHE A 36 2.22 4.21 16.82
N TRP A 37 0.97 3.87 16.49
CA TRP A 37 0.09 4.73 15.72
C TRP A 37 -0.38 5.95 16.51
N SER A 38 -0.65 5.80 17.81
CA SER A 38 -0.96 6.92 18.70
C SER A 38 0.17 7.95 18.69
N ARG A 39 1.42 7.50 18.85
CA ARG A 39 2.61 8.35 18.82
C ARG A 39 2.81 9.00 17.45
N LEU A 40 2.58 8.27 16.36
CA LEU A 40 2.66 8.80 15.00
C LEU A 40 1.64 9.92 14.77
N TYR A 41 0.38 9.69 15.14
CA TYR A 41 -0.68 10.69 14.99
C TYR A 41 -0.40 11.93 15.83
N GLU A 42 0.10 11.77 17.05
CA GLU A 42 0.56 12.86 17.91
C GLU A 42 1.68 13.66 17.24
N LYS A 43 2.75 12.99 16.78
CA LYS A 43 3.94 13.65 16.21
C LYS A 43 3.68 14.40 14.93
N LEU A 44 2.73 13.94 14.13
CA LEU A 44 2.38 14.56 12.85
C LEU A 44 1.10 15.41 12.93
N ALA A 45 0.57 15.61 14.13
CA ALA A 45 -0.67 16.34 14.40
C ALA A 45 -1.82 15.90 13.45
N VAL A 46 -1.98 14.59 13.27
CA VAL A 46 -3.01 14.03 12.38
C VAL A 46 -4.39 14.33 12.98
N PRO A 47 -5.29 15.02 12.25
CA PRO A 47 -6.63 15.29 12.73
C PRO A 47 -7.40 13.97 12.92
N GLN A 48 -8.06 13.81 14.08
CA GLN A 48 -8.85 12.61 14.35
C GLN A 48 -9.99 12.42 13.32
N SER A 49 -10.54 13.51 12.79
CA SER A 49 -11.55 13.50 11.72
C SER A 49 -11.07 12.85 10.42
N ASN A 50 -9.76 12.80 10.21
CA ASN A 50 -9.14 12.27 9.00
C ASN A 50 -8.75 10.80 9.15
N ILE A 51 -8.99 10.19 10.32
CA ILE A 51 -8.74 8.76 10.55
C ILE A 51 -10.03 7.99 10.23
N PHE A 52 -9.98 7.15 9.19
CA PHE A 52 -11.12 6.36 8.72
C PHE A 52 -10.73 4.89 8.49
N PRO A 53 -11.69 3.95 8.39
CA PRO A 53 -11.38 2.54 8.16
C PRO A 53 -11.03 2.22 6.70
N MET A 54 -10.18 1.23 6.50
CA MET A 54 -9.89 0.58 5.22
C MET A 54 -9.89 -0.93 5.39
N VAL A 55 -10.09 -1.68 4.29
CA VAL A 55 -9.97 -3.14 4.29
C VAL A 55 -8.71 -3.54 3.54
N THR A 56 -7.88 -4.37 4.16
CA THR A 56 -6.66 -4.89 3.55
C THR A 56 -6.99 -5.98 2.52
N PRO A 57 -6.40 -5.92 1.30
CA PRO A 57 -6.73 -6.87 0.23
C PRO A 57 -6.49 -8.34 0.56
N VAL A 58 -5.42 -8.68 1.28
CA VAL A 58 -5.02 -10.08 1.49
C VAL A 58 -5.69 -10.69 2.72
N ASP A 59 -5.50 -10.09 3.90
CA ASP A 59 -6.03 -10.62 5.17
C ASP A 59 -7.44 -10.13 5.51
N GLN A 60 -8.02 -9.22 4.72
CA GLN A 60 -9.39 -8.73 4.86
C GLN A 60 -9.68 -8.14 6.25
N GLU A 61 -8.65 -7.61 6.91
CA GLU A 61 -8.77 -6.94 8.20
C GLU A 61 -9.24 -5.49 7.98
N THR A 62 -10.18 -5.03 8.81
CA THR A 62 -10.55 -3.62 8.86
C THR A 62 -9.56 -2.85 9.74
N ILE A 63 -8.75 -2.00 9.11
CA ILE A 63 -7.68 -1.24 9.74
C ILE A 63 -7.97 0.26 9.66
N ARG A 64 -7.30 1.05 10.51
CA ARG A 64 -7.17 2.50 10.29
C ARG A 64 -6.44 2.75 8.99
N ALA A 65 -6.78 3.87 8.35
CA ALA A 65 -6.18 4.33 7.11
C ALA A 65 -4.66 4.10 7.10
N TYR A 66 -4.20 3.25 6.18
CA TYR A 66 -2.80 2.91 6.00
C TYR A 66 -2.54 2.61 4.52
N PHE A 67 -1.81 3.51 3.87
CA PHE A 67 -1.69 3.55 2.41
C PHE A 67 -0.49 2.72 1.92
N ASN A 68 -0.66 2.00 0.81
CA ASN A 68 0.45 1.32 0.16
C ASN A 68 1.28 2.30 -0.66
N ALA A 69 2.60 2.36 -0.42
CA ALA A 69 3.50 3.27 -1.14
C ALA A 69 3.83 2.80 -2.58
N GLY A 70 3.38 1.61 -2.99
CA GLY A 70 3.64 1.06 -4.33
C GLY A 70 2.78 1.64 -5.43
N ILE A 71 1.69 2.33 -5.09
CA ILE A 71 0.92 3.14 -6.05
C ILE A 71 0.36 4.38 -5.37
N LEU A 72 0.57 5.53 -5.99
CA LEU A 72 -0.07 6.79 -5.62
C LEU A 72 -0.31 7.56 -6.91
N VAL A 73 -1.53 8.03 -7.12
CA VAL A 73 -1.84 9.00 -8.18
C VAL A 73 -2.10 10.32 -7.49
N VAL A 74 -1.32 11.34 -7.83
CA VAL A 74 -1.33 12.63 -7.13
C VAL A 74 -1.31 13.76 -8.13
N HIS A 75 -1.83 14.91 -7.72
CA HIS A 75 -1.59 16.20 -8.34
C HIS A 75 -0.26 16.78 -7.81
N PRO A 76 0.83 16.85 -8.60
CA PRO A 76 2.13 17.32 -8.11
C PRO A 76 2.09 18.74 -7.54
N GLU A 77 1.24 19.61 -8.09
CA GLU A 77 0.98 20.97 -7.64
C GLU A 77 0.42 21.05 -6.22
N ARG A 78 -0.24 19.99 -5.74
CA ARG A 78 -0.71 19.90 -4.35
C ARG A 78 0.44 19.64 -3.38
N GLY A 79 1.62 19.24 -3.86
CA GLY A 79 2.84 19.10 -3.07
C GLY A 79 2.81 17.95 -2.06
N LEU A 80 1.88 17.00 -2.18
CA LEU A 80 1.70 15.91 -1.21
C LEU A 80 3.00 15.13 -0.97
N LEU A 81 3.68 14.70 -2.04
CA LEU A 81 4.91 13.92 -1.92
C LEU A 81 6.09 14.73 -1.37
N ARG A 82 6.08 16.07 -1.45
CA ARG A 82 7.10 16.93 -0.82
C ARG A 82 6.97 16.98 0.70
N ARG A 83 5.79 16.68 1.24
CA ARG A 83 5.51 16.66 2.68
C ARG A 83 5.89 15.34 3.34
N TRP A 84 6.04 14.28 2.54
CA TRP A 84 6.36 12.95 3.06
C TRP A 84 7.77 12.87 3.71
N PRO A 85 8.88 13.36 3.10
CA PRO A 85 10.18 13.29 3.74
C PRO A 85 10.26 14.02 5.09
N PRO A 86 9.74 15.24 5.26
CA PRO A 86 9.68 15.89 6.58
C PRO A 86 8.91 15.08 7.63
N CYS A 87 7.77 14.47 7.26
CA CYS A 87 7.06 13.57 8.16
C CYS A 87 7.92 12.35 8.55
N PHE A 88 8.64 11.77 7.59
CA PHE A 88 9.55 10.65 7.87
C PHE A 88 10.69 11.07 8.81
N GLU A 89 11.28 12.24 8.61
CA GLU A 89 12.33 12.79 9.48
C GLU A 89 11.84 12.97 10.93
N VAL A 90 10.64 13.52 11.11
CA VAL A 90 10.02 13.66 12.44
C VAL A 90 9.90 12.29 13.13
N LEU A 91 9.35 11.30 12.42
CA LEU A 91 9.13 9.97 13.01
C LEU A 91 10.44 9.20 13.21
N CYS A 92 11.38 9.29 12.28
CA CYS A 92 12.65 8.58 12.38
C CYS A 92 13.58 9.18 13.42
N CYS A 93 13.35 10.42 13.85
CA CYS A 93 14.09 11.09 14.94
C CYS A 93 13.47 10.88 16.32
N ASP A 94 12.18 10.54 16.44
CA ASP A 94 11.52 10.30 17.74
C ASP A 94 12.08 9.06 18.45
N SER A 95 12.51 9.23 19.71
CA SER A 95 13.16 8.17 20.48
C SER A 95 12.25 6.98 20.75
N VAL A 96 10.96 7.22 21.03
CA VAL A 96 9.98 6.17 21.32
C VAL A 96 9.76 5.31 20.07
N LEU A 97 9.55 5.93 18.91
CA LEU A 97 9.39 5.21 17.64
C LEU A 97 10.67 4.48 17.21
N LYS A 98 11.86 5.05 17.47
CA LYS A 98 13.14 4.35 17.28
C LYS A 98 13.22 3.09 18.12
N GLU A 99 12.94 3.17 19.42
CA GLU A 99 12.97 2.02 20.32
C GLU A 99 11.99 0.92 19.88
N MET A 100 10.75 1.30 19.51
CA MET A 100 9.78 0.36 18.96
C MET A 100 10.25 -0.31 17.68
N SER A 101 10.96 0.44 16.82
CA SER A 101 11.53 -0.06 15.57
C SER A 101 12.69 -1.02 15.78
N VAL A 102 13.46 -0.84 16.86
CA VAL A 102 14.51 -1.78 17.29
C VAL A 102 13.88 -3.09 17.79
N ARG A 103 12.78 -3.02 18.54
CA ARG A 103 12.07 -4.19 19.08
C ARG A 103 11.28 -4.95 18.00
N ASP A 104 10.80 -4.26 16.97
CA ASP A 104 10.04 -4.84 15.86
C ASP A 104 10.56 -4.35 14.51
N ARG A 105 11.35 -5.19 13.87
CA ARG A 105 11.97 -4.90 12.56
C ARG A 105 10.97 -4.49 11.48
N ARG A 106 9.70 -4.93 11.57
CA ARG A 106 8.67 -4.51 10.61
C ARG A 106 8.39 -3.02 10.71
N LYS A 107 8.36 -2.47 11.93
CA LYS A 107 8.17 -1.02 12.14
C LYS A 107 9.32 -0.23 11.53
N GLN A 108 10.56 -0.74 11.64
CA GLN A 108 11.71 -0.14 10.97
C GLN A 108 11.58 -0.17 9.43
N ILE A 109 11.20 -1.32 8.86
CA ILE A 109 11.05 -1.47 7.40
C ILE A 109 9.93 -0.57 6.88
N PHE A 110 8.79 -0.54 7.57
CA PHE A 110 7.57 0.12 7.09
C PHE A 110 7.37 1.55 7.64
N LEU A 111 8.35 2.11 8.36
CA LEU A 111 8.27 3.47 8.90
C LEU A 111 8.04 4.51 7.80
N HIS A 112 8.68 4.35 6.64
CA HIS A 112 8.49 5.23 5.49
C HIS A 112 7.01 5.25 5.05
N GLN A 113 6.36 4.09 4.97
CA GLN A 113 4.96 3.99 4.58
C GLN A 113 4.00 4.52 5.67
N ALA A 114 4.37 4.37 6.94
CA ALA A 114 3.63 4.98 8.05
C ALA A 114 3.75 6.52 8.00
N ALA A 115 4.93 7.06 7.69
CA ALA A 115 5.15 8.49 7.48
C ALA A 115 4.35 9.04 6.28
N LEU A 116 4.24 8.26 5.19
CA LEU A 116 3.40 8.60 4.04
C LEU A 116 1.94 8.77 4.48
N THR A 117 1.47 7.85 5.31
CA THR A 117 0.11 7.87 5.84
C THR A 117 -0.12 9.13 6.67
N GLY A 118 0.79 9.47 7.57
CA GLY A 118 0.72 10.73 8.31
C GLY A 118 0.69 11.95 7.37
N ALA A 119 1.59 12.00 6.38
CA ALA A 119 1.63 13.09 5.41
C ALA A 119 0.30 13.27 4.65
N ILE A 120 -0.35 12.16 4.28
CA ILE A 120 -1.67 12.16 3.63
C ILE A 120 -2.75 12.67 4.59
N LEU A 121 -2.86 12.05 5.77
CA LEU A 121 -3.96 12.34 6.70
C LEU A 121 -3.89 13.75 7.29
N THR A 122 -2.70 14.34 7.42
CA THR A 122 -2.54 15.73 7.90
C THR A 122 -2.91 16.77 6.84
N HIS A 123 -2.98 16.42 5.55
CA HIS A 123 -3.09 17.42 4.47
C HIS A 123 -4.26 17.23 3.51
N LEU A 124 -4.92 16.08 3.55
CA LEU A 124 -6.05 15.78 2.71
C LEU A 124 -7.20 15.27 3.57
N ASP A 125 -8.39 15.76 3.28
CA ASP A 125 -9.62 15.21 3.83
C ASP A 125 -10.03 13.94 3.07
N ARG A 126 -10.83 13.09 3.70
CA ARG A 126 -11.31 11.85 3.07
C ARG A 126 -12.03 12.09 1.74
N SER A 127 -12.74 13.22 1.61
CA SER A 127 -13.45 13.61 0.39
C SER A 127 -12.52 13.92 -0.79
N GLU A 128 -11.24 14.20 -0.55
CA GLU A 128 -10.24 14.44 -1.58
C GLU A 128 -9.52 13.15 -2.03
N MET A 129 -9.95 12.00 -1.53
CA MET A 129 -9.29 10.72 -1.77
C MET A 129 -10.20 9.75 -2.51
N MET A 130 -9.61 8.96 -3.40
CA MET A 130 -10.26 7.86 -4.07
C MET A 130 -9.48 6.57 -3.85
N GLU A 131 -10.18 5.49 -3.47
CA GLU A 131 -9.57 4.17 -3.50
C GLU A 131 -9.63 3.61 -4.92
N LEU A 132 -8.47 3.19 -5.44
CA LEU A 132 -8.38 2.53 -6.73
C LEU A 132 -9.00 1.12 -6.67
N PRO A 133 -9.59 0.65 -7.79
CA PRO A 133 -10.07 -0.72 -7.91
C PRO A 133 -8.99 -1.79 -7.66
N GLU A 134 -9.39 -3.01 -7.33
CA GLU A 134 -8.46 -4.12 -7.01
C GLU A 134 -7.57 -4.56 -8.18
N VAL A 135 -7.96 -4.19 -9.42
CA VAL A 135 -7.14 -4.42 -10.62
C VAL A 135 -5.91 -3.49 -10.71
N TYR A 136 -5.80 -2.54 -9.79
CA TYR A 136 -4.62 -1.71 -9.58
C TYR A 136 -3.76 -2.23 -8.43
N ASN A 137 -2.44 -2.12 -8.62
CA ASN A 137 -1.42 -2.45 -7.65
C ASN A 137 -1.50 -3.90 -7.18
N TYR A 138 -1.95 -4.81 -8.05
CA TYR A 138 -2.17 -6.19 -7.68
C TYR A 138 -0.86 -6.87 -7.26
N PRO A 139 -0.74 -7.41 -6.03
CA PRO A 139 0.51 -7.97 -5.53
C PRO A 139 0.70 -9.41 -6.04
N LEU A 140 1.32 -9.58 -7.20
CA LEU A 140 1.53 -10.89 -7.82
C LEU A 140 2.32 -11.85 -6.91
N PHE A 141 3.28 -11.32 -6.15
CA PHE A 141 4.05 -12.08 -5.15
C PHE A 141 3.22 -12.58 -3.96
N LEU A 142 1.97 -12.13 -3.82
CA LEU A 142 1.01 -12.58 -2.80
C LEU A 142 -0.18 -13.31 -3.42
N HIS A 143 -0.11 -13.70 -4.71
CA HIS A 143 -1.25 -14.27 -5.44
C HIS A 143 -1.89 -15.46 -4.70
N GLN A 144 -1.09 -16.34 -4.11
CA GLN A 144 -1.62 -17.50 -3.36
C GLN A 144 -2.23 -17.13 -2.00
N GLN A 145 -1.86 -15.99 -1.44
CA GLN A 145 -2.42 -15.51 -0.17
C GLN A 145 -3.71 -14.72 -0.39
N MET A 146 -3.93 -14.18 -1.59
CA MET A 146 -5.16 -13.47 -1.93
C MET A 146 -6.39 -14.37 -1.78
N PRO A 147 -7.50 -13.89 -1.21
CA PRO A 147 -8.76 -14.62 -1.20
C PRO A 147 -9.18 -15.01 -2.62
N ALA A 148 -9.58 -16.26 -2.85
CA ALA A 148 -9.88 -16.76 -4.19
C ALA A 148 -10.87 -15.89 -4.98
N ARG A 149 -11.88 -15.33 -4.30
CA ARG A 149 -12.88 -14.42 -4.88
C ARG A 149 -12.32 -13.06 -5.36
N LEU A 150 -11.16 -12.66 -4.86
CA LEU A 150 -10.49 -11.38 -5.21
C LEU A 150 -9.30 -11.59 -6.15
N ARG A 151 -9.01 -12.84 -6.56
CA ARG A 151 -7.99 -13.10 -7.57
C ARG A 151 -8.55 -12.72 -8.94
N PRO A 152 -7.74 -12.08 -9.80
CA PRO A 152 -8.17 -11.78 -11.16
C PRO A 152 -8.38 -13.09 -11.91
N VAL A 153 -9.37 -13.11 -12.80
CA VAL A 153 -9.62 -14.25 -13.69
C VAL A 153 -8.42 -14.50 -14.62
N SER A 154 -7.71 -13.43 -14.99
CA SER A 154 -6.48 -13.46 -15.76
C SER A 154 -5.62 -12.26 -15.42
N LEU A 155 -4.29 -12.41 -15.41
CA LEU A 155 -3.39 -11.28 -15.23
C LEU A 155 -3.58 -10.22 -16.33
N ASP A 156 -4.05 -10.60 -17.52
CA ASP A 156 -4.31 -9.66 -18.62
C ASP A 156 -5.43 -8.65 -18.29
N SER A 157 -6.33 -8.98 -17.35
CA SER A 157 -7.38 -8.06 -16.89
C SER A 157 -6.87 -6.99 -15.93
N LEU A 158 -5.64 -7.13 -15.41
CA LEU A 158 -5.05 -6.16 -14.49
C LEU A 158 -4.65 -4.88 -15.23
N VAL A 159 -4.76 -3.76 -14.52
CA VAL A 159 -4.29 -2.47 -14.99
C VAL A 159 -2.85 -2.26 -14.55
N THR A 160 -2.58 -2.46 -13.25
CA THR A 160 -1.22 -2.46 -12.72
C THR A 160 -1.02 -3.62 -11.75
N LEU A 161 0.19 -4.18 -11.76
CA LEU A 161 0.59 -5.27 -10.87
C LEU A 161 1.98 -4.99 -10.31
N ARG A 162 2.27 -5.60 -9.16
CA ARG A 162 3.58 -5.59 -8.52
C ARG A 162 4.11 -7.00 -8.38
N TYR A 163 5.33 -7.23 -8.84
CA TYR A 163 6.01 -8.51 -8.75
C TYR A 163 7.09 -8.54 -7.67
N ASP A 164 7.59 -7.38 -7.18
CA ASP A 164 8.59 -7.25 -6.11
C ASP A 164 9.65 -8.38 -6.08
N ILE A 165 9.65 -9.20 -5.03
CA ILE A 165 10.63 -10.28 -4.78
C ILE A 165 10.28 -11.60 -5.47
N LEU A 166 9.20 -11.66 -6.27
CA LEU A 166 8.67 -12.89 -6.85
C LEU A 166 9.73 -13.71 -7.57
N PHE A 167 10.54 -13.07 -8.42
CA PHE A 167 11.55 -13.75 -9.23
C PHE A 167 12.82 -14.17 -8.47
N ALA A 168 12.90 -13.85 -7.17
CA ALA A 168 13.96 -14.39 -6.32
C ALA A 168 13.73 -15.87 -6.00
N ASP A 169 12.48 -16.34 -6.06
CA ASP A 169 12.13 -17.75 -5.96
C ASP A 169 12.25 -18.42 -7.34
N PRO A 170 13.11 -19.44 -7.52
CA PRO A 170 13.20 -20.18 -8.77
C PRO A 170 11.88 -20.86 -9.20
N SER A 171 10.99 -21.17 -8.26
CA SER A 171 9.71 -21.85 -8.48
C SER A 171 8.52 -20.91 -8.76
N TRP A 172 8.78 -19.60 -8.89
CA TRP A 172 7.74 -18.56 -8.98
C TRP A 172 6.63 -18.82 -10.03
N GLY A 173 6.97 -19.51 -11.13
CA GLY A 173 6.07 -19.75 -12.25
C GLY A 173 5.18 -20.99 -12.11
N GLU A 174 5.41 -21.86 -11.12
CA GLU A 174 4.65 -23.10 -10.92
C GLU A 174 3.27 -22.82 -10.31
N GLU A 175 3.20 -21.81 -9.45
CA GLU A 175 1.99 -21.46 -8.71
C GLU A 175 1.04 -20.55 -9.50
N LEU A 176 1.55 -19.82 -10.49
CA LEU A 176 0.75 -18.98 -11.37
C LEU A 176 0.14 -19.82 -12.49
N ARG A 177 -1.02 -20.39 -12.22
CA ARG A 177 -1.84 -21.15 -13.18
C ARG A 177 -2.71 -20.21 -14.02
N ASP A 178 -2.06 -19.41 -14.84
CA ASP A 178 -2.71 -18.51 -15.80
C ASP A 178 -2.16 -18.79 -17.21
N SER A 179 -2.94 -18.51 -18.25
CA SER A 179 -2.52 -18.58 -19.66
C SER A 179 -2.35 -17.20 -20.30
N SER A 180 -2.47 -16.13 -19.50
CA SER A 180 -2.29 -14.74 -19.93
C SER A 180 -1.02 -14.47 -20.72
N GLN A 181 -1.10 -13.49 -21.61
CA GLN A 181 0.06 -12.96 -22.33
C GLN A 181 1.09 -12.39 -21.35
N ILE A 182 0.64 -11.76 -20.26
CA ILE A 182 1.53 -11.26 -19.20
C ILE A 182 2.33 -12.38 -18.54
N LEU A 183 1.72 -13.52 -18.21
CA LEU A 183 2.48 -14.62 -17.60
C LEU A 183 3.50 -15.18 -18.59
N GLN A 184 3.12 -15.34 -19.86
CA GLN A 184 4.04 -15.79 -20.91
C GLN A 184 5.23 -14.84 -21.06
N TRP A 185 4.96 -13.52 -21.04
CA TRP A 185 6.00 -12.50 -21.06
C TRP A 185 6.96 -12.62 -19.86
N PHE A 186 6.43 -12.81 -18.64
CA PHE A 186 7.27 -13.02 -17.46
C PHE A 186 8.15 -14.27 -17.57
N LYS A 187 7.60 -15.40 -18.06
CA LYS A 187 8.37 -16.65 -18.24
C LYS A 187 9.51 -16.49 -19.25
N GLN A 188 9.30 -15.68 -20.29
CA GLN A 188 10.35 -15.36 -21.27
C GLN A 188 11.41 -14.42 -20.70
N ARG A 189 11.01 -13.41 -19.91
CA ARG A 189 11.92 -12.38 -19.40
C ARG A 189 12.70 -12.81 -18.16
N PHE A 190 12.08 -13.61 -17.30
CA PHE A 190 12.61 -14.09 -16.02
C PHE A 190 12.52 -15.62 -15.97
N PRO A 191 13.31 -16.33 -16.79
CA PRO A 191 13.25 -17.79 -16.81
C PRO A 191 13.56 -18.33 -15.42
N ALA A 192 12.69 -19.20 -14.91
CA ALA A 192 12.98 -20.01 -13.74
C ALA A 192 14.33 -20.71 -13.97
N LYS A 193 15.26 -20.57 -13.01
CA LYS A 193 16.52 -21.32 -13.08
C LYS A 193 16.16 -22.81 -13.03
N ARG A 194 16.58 -23.54 -14.06
CA ARG A 194 16.46 -25.00 -14.13
C ARG A 194 17.25 -25.67 -13.02
#